data_AF-A0A0P9CZA4-F1
#
_entry.id   AF-A0A0P9CZA4-F1
#
_cell.length_a   1.000
_cell.length_b   1.000
_cell.length_c   1.000
_cell.angle_alpha   90.00
_cell.angle_beta   90.00
_cell.angle_gamma   90.00
#
_symmetry.space_group_name_H-M   'P 1'
#
loop_
_entity.id
_entity.type
_entity.pdbx_description
1 polymer ?
#
loop_
_entity_poly.entity_id
_entity_poly.type
_entity_poly.pdbx_seq_one_letter_code
_entity_poly.pdbx_strand_id
1 'polypeptide(L)'
;MSRQTAILLGVGILAAVALALTIIGAVREAVVVPLLYLWFVAGVLLSSVPQYVLWGGFVLVALVAALRSMAPPQRPRYASPPPATPASTTLYSWAGLLERAEINTVVISRGAHSGLLSASQPPNDAERAAHRNVVFHYYDEFKRRVTEGRSVGGDALESIAGGRVWLGSEAAERGLVDSLGGLPEAIVRAQELAQLAPDPTAPLLLMRGGRVPLP
;
A
#
# COMPACT_ATOMS: atom_id res chain seq x y z
N MET A 1 -63.91 41.84 23.92
CA MET A 1 -64.04 41.06 22.67
C MET A 1 -65.53 40.95 22.34
N SER A 2 -66.00 41.45 21.19
CA SER A 2 -67.45 41.49 20.91
C SER A 2 -67.96 40.09 20.54
N ARG A 3 -69.22 39.79 20.87
CA ARG A 3 -69.86 38.49 20.57
C ARG A 3 -69.76 38.11 19.09
N GLN A 4 -69.72 39.10 18.21
CA GLN A 4 -69.54 38.93 16.77
C GLN A 4 -68.12 38.45 16.40
N THR A 5 -67.07 38.93 17.07
CA THR A 5 -65.69 38.49 16.80
C THR A 5 -65.47 37.03 17.20
N ALA A 6 -66.09 36.58 18.30
CA ALA A 6 -66.01 35.19 18.76
C ALA A 6 -66.73 34.23 17.80
N ILE A 7 -67.89 34.64 17.26
CA ILE A 7 -68.63 33.84 16.25
C ILE A 7 -67.85 33.78 14.94
N LEU A 8 -67.28 34.91 14.47
CA LEU A 8 -66.47 34.93 13.25
C LEU A 8 -65.20 34.08 13.35
N LEU A 9 -64.53 34.09 14.52
CA LEU A 9 -63.39 33.19 14.76
C LEU A 9 -63.81 31.72 14.79
N GLY A 10 -64.94 31.39 15.41
CA GLY A 10 -65.46 30.02 15.45
C GLY A 10 -65.83 29.47 14.07
N VAL A 11 -66.50 30.29 13.24
CA VAL A 11 -66.84 29.92 11.85
C VAL A 11 -65.58 29.79 10.99
N GLY A 12 -64.61 30.68 11.17
CA GLY A 12 -63.31 30.60 10.47
C GLY A 12 -62.55 29.31 10.77
N ILE A 13 -62.52 28.88 12.04
CA ILE A 13 -61.86 27.63 12.44
C ILE A 13 -62.60 26.41 11.86
N LEU A 14 -63.94 26.39 11.91
CA LEU A 14 -64.73 25.30 11.34
C LEU A 14 -64.55 25.19 9.81
N ALA A 15 -64.51 26.31 9.10
CA ALA A 15 -64.25 26.34 7.66
C ALA A 15 -62.83 25.84 7.33
N ALA A 16 -61.83 26.23 8.12
CA ALA A 16 -60.45 25.77 7.96
C ALA A 16 -60.31 24.26 8.21
N VAL A 17 -61.01 23.72 9.22
CA VAL A 17 -61.02 22.28 9.52
C VAL A 17 -61.73 21.50 8.41
N ALA A 18 -62.87 21.98 7.90
CA ALA A 18 -63.56 21.34 6.78
C ALA A 18 -62.72 21.33 5.50
N LEU A 19 -61.99 22.42 5.22
CA LEU A 19 -61.04 22.52 4.10
C LEU A 19 -59.85 21.57 4.28
N ALA A 20 -59.30 21.45 5.49
CA ALA A 20 -58.21 20.54 5.78
C ALA A 20 -58.62 19.07 5.59
N LEU A 21 -59.83 18.70 6.04
CA LEU A 21 -60.35 17.33 5.89
C LEU A 21 -60.62 16.97 4.42
N THR A 22 -61.08 17.92 3.61
CA THR A 22 -61.26 17.72 2.16
C THR A 22 -59.94 17.62 1.42
N ILE A 23 -58.92 18.42 1.79
CA ILE A 23 -57.57 18.29 1.23
C ILE A 23 -56.94 16.94 1.61
N ILE A 24 -57.06 16.50 2.86
CA ILE A 24 -56.54 15.18 3.30
C ILE A 24 -57.25 14.05 2.55
N GLY A 25 -58.57 14.12 2.38
CA GLY A 25 -59.32 13.17 1.56
C GLY A 25 -58.87 13.16 0.11
N ALA A 26 -58.70 14.33 -0.50
CA ALA A 26 -58.24 14.47 -1.89
C ALA A 26 -56.80 13.95 -2.07
N VAL A 27 -55.89 14.25 -1.14
CA VAL A 27 -54.51 13.73 -1.18
C VAL A 27 -54.48 12.22 -1.01
N ARG A 28 -55.33 11.66 -0.13
CA ARG A 28 -55.44 10.22 0.04
C ARG A 28 -55.88 9.55 -1.27
N GLU A 29 -56.94 10.03 -1.90
CA GLU A 29 -57.50 9.40 -3.12
C GLU A 29 -56.68 9.70 -4.39
N ALA A 30 -56.08 10.89 -4.52
CA ALA A 30 -55.35 11.29 -5.72
C ALA A 30 -53.87 10.88 -5.72
N VAL A 31 -53.27 10.66 -4.54
CA VAL A 31 -51.82 10.41 -4.42
C VAL A 31 -51.56 9.10 -3.70
N VAL A 32 -52.11 8.91 -2.49
CA VAL A 32 -51.76 7.75 -1.65
C VAL A 32 -52.34 6.46 -2.24
N VAL A 33 -53.61 6.44 -2.63
CA VAL A 33 -54.28 5.26 -3.19
C VAL A 33 -53.65 4.84 -4.54
N PRO A 34 -53.37 5.75 -5.50
CA PRO A 34 -52.67 5.39 -6.74
C PRO A 34 -51.25 4.88 -6.50
N LEU A 35 -50.50 5.46 -5.55
CA LEU A 35 -49.16 4.97 -5.20
C LEU A 35 -49.21 3.58 -4.57
N LEU A 36 -50.18 3.31 -3.68
CA LEU A 36 -50.39 1.98 -3.13
C LEU A 36 -50.79 0.98 -4.21
N TYR A 37 -51.61 1.38 -5.19
CA TYR A 37 -51.97 0.53 -6.31
C TYR A 37 -50.77 0.25 -7.23
N LEU A 38 -49.95 1.26 -7.52
CA LEU A 38 -48.70 1.09 -8.26
C LEU A 38 -47.73 0.17 -7.52
N TRP A 39 -47.61 0.31 -6.19
CA TRP A 39 -46.79 -0.58 -5.37
C TRP A 39 -47.33 -2.02 -5.34
N PHE A 40 -48.65 -2.19 -5.23
CA PHE A 40 -49.30 -3.50 -5.29
C PHE A 40 -49.11 -4.16 -6.66
N VAL A 41 -49.36 -3.43 -7.75
CA VAL A 41 -49.16 -3.91 -9.13
C VAL A 41 -47.70 -4.26 -9.37
N ALA A 42 -46.75 -3.43 -8.92
CA ALA A 42 -45.33 -3.74 -8.98
C ALA A 42 -44.98 -4.99 -8.16
N GLY A 43 -45.56 -5.17 -6.97
CA GLY A 43 -45.38 -6.36 -6.13
C GLY A 43 -45.96 -7.64 -6.75
N VAL A 44 -47.10 -7.55 -7.43
CA VAL A 44 -47.70 -8.66 -8.19
C VAL A 44 -46.85 -8.99 -9.42
N LEU A 45 -46.37 -8.00 -10.15
CA LEU A 45 -45.47 -8.19 -11.29
C LEU A 45 -44.14 -8.83 -10.84
N LEU A 46 -43.56 -8.36 -9.74
CA LEU A 46 -42.30 -8.91 -9.22
C LEU A 46 -42.47 -10.33 -8.67
N SER A 47 -43.60 -10.61 -8.01
CA SER A 47 -43.90 -11.96 -7.51
C SER A 47 -44.34 -12.94 -8.61
N SER A 48 -44.80 -12.42 -9.75
CA SER A 48 -45.07 -13.21 -10.97
C SER A 48 -43.79 -13.67 -11.66
N VAL A 49 -42.64 -13.04 -11.38
CA VAL A 49 -41.33 -13.52 -11.82
C VAL A 49 -40.81 -14.54 -10.80
N PRO A 50 -40.55 -15.80 -11.21
CA PRO A 50 -40.01 -16.79 -10.30
C PRO A 50 -38.67 -16.32 -9.73
N GLN A 51 -38.50 -16.39 -8.40
CA GLN A 51 -37.33 -15.83 -7.71
C GLN A 51 -35.99 -16.34 -8.25
N TYR A 52 -35.93 -17.58 -8.74
CA TYR A 52 -34.72 -18.14 -9.34
C TYR A 52 -34.30 -17.44 -10.64
N VAL A 53 -35.21 -16.78 -11.37
CA VAL A 53 -34.89 -15.98 -12.57
C VAL A 53 -34.21 -14.68 -12.15
N LEU A 54 -34.71 -14.02 -11.09
CA LEU A 54 -34.12 -12.80 -10.54
C LEU A 54 -32.72 -13.10 -9.95
N TRP A 55 -32.61 -14.14 -9.14
CA TRP A 55 -31.33 -14.57 -8.58
C TRP A 55 -30.37 -15.09 -9.67
N GLY A 56 -30.88 -15.79 -10.68
CA GLY A 56 -30.09 -16.24 -11.82
C GLY A 56 -29.52 -15.09 -12.64
N GLY A 57 -30.31 -14.05 -12.90
CA GLY A 57 -29.84 -12.83 -13.57
C GLY A 57 -28.80 -12.07 -12.76
N PHE A 58 -29.03 -11.93 -11.45
CA PHE A 58 -28.05 -11.30 -10.55
C PHE A 58 -26.72 -12.07 -10.53
N VAL A 59 -26.77 -13.40 -10.39
CA VAL A 59 -25.57 -14.26 -10.42
C VAL A 59 -24.87 -14.19 -11.77
N LEU A 60 -25.61 -14.14 -12.88
CA LEU A 60 -25.04 -14.01 -14.22
C LEU A 60 -24.28 -12.69 -14.39
N VAL A 61 -24.87 -11.56 -13.96
CA VAL A 61 -24.22 -10.25 -13.99
C VAL A 61 -22.97 -10.23 -13.10
N ALA A 62 -23.06 -10.79 -11.90
CA ALA A 62 -21.93 -10.91 -10.99
C ALA A 62 -20.82 -11.80 -11.58
N LEU A 63 -21.18 -12.89 -12.26
CA LEU A 63 -20.23 -13.79 -12.92
C LEU A 63 -19.53 -13.12 -14.10
N VAL A 64 -20.27 -12.38 -14.93
CA VAL A 64 -19.68 -11.61 -16.05
C VAL A 64 -18.73 -10.53 -15.53
N ALA A 65 -19.09 -9.83 -14.45
CA ALA A 65 -18.22 -8.86 -13.80
C ALA A 65 -16.96 -9.53 -13.22
N ALA A 66 -17.11 -10.70 -12.58
CA ALA A 66 -16.00 -11.47 -12.03
C ALA A 66 -15.05 -11.99 -13.14
N LEU A 67 -15.59 -12.52 -14.23
CA LEU A 67 -14.81 -12.98 -15.39
C LEU A 67 -14.04 -11.84 -16.04
N ARG A 68 -14.64 -10.65 -16.16
CA ARG A 68 -13.95 -9.45 -16.65
C ARG A 68 -12.83 -9.00 -15.70
N SER A 69 -13.02 -9.15 -14.39
CA SER A 69 -12.00 -8.86 -13.38
C SER A 69 -10.85 -9.87 -13.37
N MET A 70 -11.12 -11.12 -13.75
CA MET A 70 -10.13 -12.19 -13.88
C MET A 70 -9.31 -12.10 -15.17
N ALA A 71 -9.68 -11.24 -16.13
CA ALA A 71 -8.83 -10.97 -17.27
C ALA A 71 -7.51 -10.37 -16.76
N PRO A 72 -6.35 -11.04 -16.99
CA PRO A 72 -5.09 -10.59 -16.44
C PRO A 72 -4.83 -9.15 -16.90
N PRO A 73 -4.44 -8.23 -15.99
CA PRO A 73 -4.10 -6.88 -16.40
C PRO A 73 -3.05 -6.97 -17.51
N GLN A 74 -3.30 -6.30 -18.63
CA GLN A 74 -2.31 -6.10 -19.69
C GLN A 74 -1.14 -5.34 -19.03
N ARG A 75 -0.14 -6.07 -18.54
CA ARG A 75 1.07 -5.46 -18.00
C ARG A 75 1.73 -4.74 -19.18
N PRO A 76 2.05 -3.44 -19.07
CA PRO A 76 2.90 -2.82 -20.06
C PRO A 76 4.13 -3.71 -20.23
N ARG A 77 4.52 -4.02 -21.47
CA ARG A 77 5.77 -4.74 -21.75
C ARG A 77 6.93 -3.84 -21.35
N TYR A 78 7.25 -3.82 -20.06
CA TYR A 78 8.56 -3.36 -19.63
C TYR A 78 9.54 -4.43 -20.08
N ALA A 79 10.52 -4.02 -20.89
CA ALA A 79 11.66 -4.86 -21.18
C ALA A 79 12.22 -5.37 -19.85
N SER A 80 12.31 -6.70 -19.71
CA SER A 80 12.96 -7.30 -18.55
C SER A 80 14.32 -6.62 -18.37
N PRO A 81 14.67 -6.13 -17.17
CA PRO A 81 16.03 -5.69 -16.94
C PRO A 81 16.96 -6.88 -17.24
N PRO A 82 18.16 -6.62 -17.80
CA PRO A 82 19.12 -7.68 -18.08
C PRO A 82 19.37 -8.50 -16.81
N PRO A 83 19.54 -9.83 -16.92
CA PRO A 83 19.70 -10.68 -15.75
C PRO A 83 21.02 -10.37 -15.03
N ALA A 84 20.96 -10.51 -13.70
CA ALA A 84 22.03 -10.39 -12.72
C ALA A 84 22.54 -8.95 -12.44
N THR A 85 21.78 -8.22 -11.61
CA THR A 85 22.41 -7.31 -10.64
C THR A 85 22.34 -7.99 -9.28
N PRO A 86 23.46 -8.19 -8.55
CA PRO A 86 23.48 -8.94 -7.29
C PRO A 86 22.72 -8.30 -6.12
N ALA A 87 22.12 -7.12 -6.33
CA ALA A 87 21.16 -6.51 -5.43
C ALA A 87 19.94 -6.08 -6.26
N SER A 88 18.79 -6.72 -6.04
CA SER A 88 17.54 -6.29 -6.67
C SER A 88 17.09 -4.98 -6.00
N THR A 89 17.46 -3.82 -6.57
CA THR A 89 16.87 -2.55 -6.12
C THR A 89 15.51 -2.38 -6.76
N THR A 90 14.46 -2.59 -5.98
CA THR A 90 13.08 -2.39 -6.43
C THR A 90 12.74 -0.90 -6.36
N LEU A 91 12.44 -0.31 -7.52
CA LEU A 91 11.82 1.02 -7.58
C LEU A 91 10.30 0.84 -7.66
N TYR A 92 9.58 1.41 -6.69
CA TYR A 92 8.13 1.41 -6.68
C TYR A 92 7.59 2.50 -7.62
N SER A 93 6.67 2.14 -8.51
CA SER A 93 6.01 3.09 -9.42
C SER A 93 4.50 2.95 -9.36
N TRP A 94 3.83 4.08 -9.14
CA TRP A 94 2.37 4.23 -9.18
C TRP A 94 1.88 4.75 -10.53
N ALA A 95 2.76 4.96 -11.52
CA ALA A 95 2.41 5.55 -12.81
C ALA A 95 1.19 4.84 -13.45
N GLY A 96 1.22 3.51 -13.53
CA GLY A 96 0.11 2.74 -14.09
C GLY A 96 -1.16 2.73 -13.23
N LEU A 97 -1.09 3.04 -11.94
CA LEU A 97 -2.27 3.21 -11.09
C LEU A 97 -2.90 4.59 -11.32
N LEU A 98 -2.07 5.64 -11.37
CA LEU A 98 -2.51 7.01 -11.61
C LEU A 98 -3.13 7.18 -12.99
N GLU A 99 -2.57 6.51 -14.01
CA GLU A 99 -3.14 6.47 -15.36
C GLU A 99 -4.55 5.85 -15.37
N ARG A 100 -4.76 4.72 -14.67
CA ARG A 100 -6.08 4.09 -14.54
C ARG A 100 -7.08 4.93 -13.74
N ALA A 101 -6.60 5.73 -12.81
CA ALA A 101 -7.41 6.64 -12.01
C ALA A 101 -7.67 7.99 -12.71
N GLU A 102 -7.18 8.16 -13.94
CA GLU A 102 -7.26 9.41 -14.70
C GLU A 102 -6.64 10.62 -13.97
N ILE A 103 -5.66 10.37 -13.08
CA ILE A 103 -4.94 11.41 -12.34
C ILE A 103 -3.73 11.86 -13.17
N ASN A 104 -3.83 13.04 -13.77
CA ASN A 104 -2.70 13.62 -14.51
C ASN A 104 -1.68 14.25 -13.55
N THR A 105 -0.48 13.67 -13.50
CA THR A 105 0.60 14.19 -12.65
C THR A 105 1.58 15.00 -13.50
N VAL A 106 1.58 16.32 -13.31
CA VAL A 106 2.51 17.24 -13.98
C VAL A 106 3.68 17.54 -13.04
N VAL A 107 4.89 17.12 -13.43
CA VAL A 107 6.12 17.41 -12.68
C VAL A 107 6.77 18.66 -13.28
N ILE A 108 6.80 19.75 -12.50
CA ILE A 108 7.56 20.95 -12.86
C ILE A 108 9.00 20.76 -12.35
N SER A 109 9.90 20.46 -13.27
CA SER A 109 11.31 20.20 -12.99
C SER A 109 12.19 21.42 -13.30
N ARG A 110 13.28 21.59 -12.53
CA ARG A 110 14.36 22.55 -12.79
C ARG A 110 15.68 21.90 -13.24
N GLY A 111 15.79 20.57 -13.23
CA GLY A 111 17.06 19.87 -13.48
C GLY A 111 16.87 18.53 -14.16
N ALA A 112 17.84 18.14 -14.99
CA ALA A 112 17.75 16.97 -15.88
C ALA A 112 17.45 15.63 -15.19
N HIS A 113 17.69 15.52 -13.87
CA HIS A 113 17.41 14.33 -13.06
C HIS A 113 16.50 14.61 -11.86
N SER A 114 15.75 15.71 -11.85
CA SER A 114 14.91 16.04 -10.68
C SER A 114 13.70 15.11 -10.51
N GLY A 115 13.44 14.24 -11.50
CA GLY A 115 12.44 13.17 -11.45
C GLY A 115 13.03 11.83 -10.98
N LEU A 116 14.33 11.76 -10.65
CA LEU A 116 14.98 10.56 -10.16
C LEU A 116 14.28 10.08 -8.87
N LEU A 117 13.89 8.80 -8.84
CA LEU A 117 13.09 8.19 -7.77
C LEU A 117 11.64 8.68 -7.67
N SER A 118 11.11 9.36 -8.69
CA SER A 118 9.69 9.71 -8.74
C SER A 118 8.82 8.45 -8.70
N ALA A 119 7.82 8.46 -7.82
CA ALA A 119 6.86 7.37 -7.72
C ALA A 119 5.72 7.51 -8.76
N SER A 120 5.54 8.70 -9.35
CA SER A 120 4.47 8.97 -10.31
C SER A 120 4.86 8.73 -11.77
N GLN A 121 6.17 8.62 -12.07
CA GLN A 121 6.67 8.41 -13.43
C GLN A 121 7.77 7.33 -13.43
N PRO A 122 7.83 6.45 -14.43
CA PRO A 122 8.93 5.49 -14.55
C PRO A 122 10.24 6.23 -14.89
N PRO A 123 11.39 5.78 -14.33
CA PRO A 123 12.67 6.44 -14.59
C PRO A 123 13.08 6.29 -16.05
N ASN A 124 13.68 7.32 -16.65
CA ASN A 124 14.25 7.25 -17.99
C ASN A 124 15.62 6.51 -18.00
N ASP A 125 16.23 6.29 -19.17
CA ASP A 125 17.51 5.57 -19.26
C ASP A 125 18.67 6.25 -18.53
N ALA A 126 18.73 7.58 -18.55
CA ALA A 126 19.76 8.33 -17.87
C ALA A 126 19.59 8.26 -16.34
N GLU A 127 18.35 8.34 -15.85
CA GLU A 127 17.99 8.15 -14.44
C GLU A 127 18.28 6.72 -13.97
N ARG A 128 17.96 5.71 -14.80
CA ARG A 128 18.33 4.31 -14.53
C ARG A 128 19.84 4.14 -14.43
N ALA A 129 20.60 4.75 -15.33
CA ALA A 129 22.05 4.70 -15.31
C ALA A 129 22.64 5.39 -14.07
N ALA A 130 22.14 6.59 -13.74
CA ALA A 130 22.56 7.32 -12.54
C ALA A 130 22.30 6.51 -11.26
N HIS A 131 21.12 5.91 -11.14
CA HIS A 131 20.78 5.06 -10.01
C HIS A 131 21.67 3.80 -9.92
N ARG A 132 21.94 3.13 -11.05
CA ARG A 132 22.90 2.00 -11.08
C ARG A 132 24.28 2.42 -10.59
N ASN A 133 24.77 3.58 -11.01
CA ASN A 133 26.09 4.08 -10.60
C ASN A 133 26.16 4.29 -9.08
N VAL A 134 25.09 4.81 -8.47
CA VAL A 134 25.01 4.97 -7.01
C VAL A 134 25.08 3.61 -6.31
N VAL A 135 24.31 2.62 -6.80
CA VAL A 135 24.32 1.26 -6.23
C VAL A 135 25.71 0.62 -6.35
N PHE A 136 26.34 0.70 -7.52
CA PHE A 136 27.69 0.14 -7.72
C PHE A 136 28.75 0.85 -6.89
N HIS A 137 28.65 2.18 -6.72
CA HIS A 137 29.55 2.92 -5.84
C HIS A 137 29.55 2.37 -4.41
N TYR A 138 28.36 2.18 -3.82
CA TYR A 138 28.26 1.59 -2.48
C TYR A 138 28.71 0.12 -2.44
N TYR A 139 28.45 -0.63 -3.50
CA TYR A 139 28.89 -2.01 -3.59
C TYR A 139 30.41 -2.14 -3.64
N ASP A 140 31.07 -1.28 -4.41
CA ASP A 140 32.53 -1.23 -4.49
C ASP A 140 33.14 -0.75 -3.16
N GLU A 141 32.51 0.21 -2.50
CA GLU A 141 32.93 0.63 -1.15
C GLU A 141 32.81 -0.52 -0.13
N PHE A 142 31.72 -1.28 -0.17
CA PHE A 142 31.54 -2.47 0.65
C PHE A 142 32.64 -3.50 0.38
N LYS A 143 32.90 -3.83 -0.90
CA LYS A 143 33.97 -4.77 -1.28
C LYS A 143 35.33 -4.30 -0.77
N ARG A 144 35.66 -3.02 -0.93
CA ARG A 144 36.91 -2.43 -0.43
C ARG A 144 37.06 -2.64 1.07
N ARG A 145 36.01 -2.34 1.86
CA ARG A 145 36.02 -2.53 3.32
C ARG A 145 36.22 -3.99 3.71
N VAL A 146 35.63 -4.94 2.98
CA VAL A 146 35.81 -6.38 3.23
C VAL A 146 37.23 -6.81 2.89
N THR A 147 37.79 -6.39 1.75
CA THR A 147 39.18 -6.67 1.38
C THR A 147 40.16 -6.12 2.41
N GLU A 148 39.99 -4.87 2.86
CA GLU A 148 40.83 -4.26 3.89
C GLU A 148 40.70 -4.95 5.25
N GLY A 149 39.47 -5.27 5.66
CA GLY A 149 39.20 -5.85 6.99
C GLY A 149 39.55 -7.34 7.10
N ARG A 150 39.45 -8.10 6.01
CA ARG A 150 39.68 -9.56 6.01
C ARG A 150 40.92 -9.99 5.24
N SER A 151 41.64 -9.05 4.61
CA SER A 151 42.79 -9.34 3.75
C SER A 151 42.46 -10.37 2.64
N VAL A 152 41.21 -10.39 2.18
CA VAL A 152 40.75 -11.29 1.10
C VAL A 152 41.05 -10.64 -0.25
N GLY A 153 41.81 -11.33 -1.09
CA GLY A 153 42.14 -10.87 -2.45
C GLY A 153 40.91 -10.67 -3.32
N GLY A 154 40.97 -9.73 -4.28
CA GLY A 154 39.83 -9.35 -5.12
C GLY A 154 39.16 -10.52 -5.84
N ASP A 155 39.94 -11.42 -6.44
CA ASP A 155 39.40 -12.57 -7.17
C ASP A 155 38.67 -13.56 -6.24
N ALA A 156 39.21 -13.78 -5.04
CA ALA A 156 38.57 -14.61 -4.03
C ALA A 156 37.28 -13.94 -3.51
N LEU A 157 37.29 -12.62 -3.34
CA LEU A 157 36.12 -11.85 -2.90
C LEU A 157 34.97 -11.93 -3.90
N GLU A 158 35.24 -11.79 -5.20
CA GLU A 158 34.20 -11.90 -6.24
C GLU A 158 33.55 -13.30 -6.23
N SER A 159 34.32 -14.35 -5.94
CA SER A 159 33.79 -15.72 -5.83
C SER A 159 32.81 -15.93 -4.66
N ILE A 160 32.92 -15.13 -3.59
CA ILE A 160 32.06 -15.22 -2.38
C ILE A 160 31.04 -14.09 -2.26
N ALA A 161 31.19 -13.00 -3.01
CA ALA A 161 30.31 -11.82 -2.99
C ALA A 161 29.02 -12.06 -3.81
N GLY A 162 28.41 -11.02 -4.38
CA GLY A 162 27.21 -11.17 -5.22
C GLY A 162 25.88 -11.35 -4.49
N GLY A 163 25.77 -10.91 -3.23
CA GLY A 163 24.50 -10.91 -2.49
C GLY A 163 24.05 -12.28 -1.96
N ARG A 164 24.92 -13.30 -2.02
CA ARG A 164 24.67 -14.61 -1.43
C ARG A 164 24.70 -14.53 0.10
N VAL A 165 23.84 -15.32 0.73
CA VAL A 165 23.81 -15.50 2.19
C VAL A 165 24.59 -16.77 2.52
N TRP A 166 25.48 -16.68 3.51
CA TRP A 166 26.30 -17.79 3.99
C TRP A 166 25.86 -18.18 5.40
N LEU A 167 25.87 -19.48 5.70
CA LEU A 167 25.77 -19.95 7.07
C LEU A 167 27.02 -19.55 7.86
N GLY A 168 26.91 -19.44 9.18
CA GLY A 168 28.06 -19.07 10.03
C GLY A 168 29.28 -19.97 9.78
N SER A 169 29.07 -21.29 9.71
CA SER A 169 30.12 -22.27 9.40
C SER A 169 30.77 -22.04 8.04
N GLU A 170 29.97 -21.80 7.00
CA GLU A 170 30.45 -21.52 5.65
C GLU A 170 31.23 -20.20 5.59
N ALA A 171 30.78 -19.20 6.35
CA ALA A 171 31.45 -17.93 6.48
C ALA A 171 32.83 -18.08 7.15
N ALA A 172 32.96 -18.98 8.13
CA ALA A 172 34.24 -19.28 8.79
C ALA A 172 35.22 -19.95 7.81
N GLU A 173 34.76 -20.93 7.04
CA GLU A 173 35.55 -21.59 5.98
C GLU A 173 36.06 -20.59 4.93
N ARG A 174 35.30 -19.52 4.68
CA ARG A 174 35.59 -18.48 3.67
C ARG A 174 36.33 -17.28 4.25
N GLY A 175 36.70 -17.30 5.54
CA GLY A 175 37.40 -16.19 6.21
C GLY A 175 36.57 -14.92 6.37
N LEU A 176 35.24 -15.02 6.31
CA LEU A 176 34.32 -13.89 6.52
C LEU A 176 34.07 -13.62 8.02
N VAL A 177 34.26 -14.63 8.86
CA VAL A 177 34.20 -14.54 10.34
C VAL A 177 35.43 -15.21 10.95
N ASP A 178 35.84 -14.75 12.13
CA ASP A 178 37.05 -15.25 12.81
C ASP A 178 36.81 -16.57 13.55
N SER A 179 35.64 -16.73 14.16
CA SER A 179 35.28 -17.93 14.93
C SER A 179 33.76 -18.09 15.02
N LEU A 180 33.33 -19.32 15.29
CA LEU A 180 31.94 -19.64 15.62
C LEU A 180 31.75 -19.63 17.13
N GLY A 181 30.68 -19.00 17.61
CA GLY A 181 30.38 -18.90 19.03
C GLY A 181 29.09 -18.13 19.27
N GLY A 182 28.68 -18.09 20.54
CA GLY A 182 27.57 -17.28 21.01
C GLY A 182 28.05 -15.97 21.63
N LEU A 183 27.14 -15.36 22.38
CA LEU A 183 27.40 -14.13 23.13
C LEU A 183 28.51 -14.29 24.20
N PRO A 184 28.58 -15.39 24.98
CA PRO A 184 29.64 -15.55 25.99
C PRO A 184 31.05 -15.54 25.38
N GLU A 185 31.26 -16.22 24.26
CA GLU A 185 32.54 -16.25 23.55
C GLU A 185 32.90 -14.86 23.00
N ALA A 186 31.90 -14.11 22.51
CA ALA A 186 32.10 -12.74 22.05
C ALA A 186 32.50 -11.79 23.19
N ILE A 187 31.93 -11.96 24.41
CA ILE A 187 32.28 -11.18 25.60
C ILE A 187 33.73 -11.45 26.00
N VAL A 188 34.12 -12.72 26.11
CA VAL A 188 35.49 -13.12 26.44
C VAL A 188 36.45 -12.54 25.40
N ARG A 189 36.12 -12.63 24.11
CA ARG A 189 36.96 -12.07 23.05
C ARG A 189 37.10 -10.55 23.15
N ALA A 190 36.03 -9.84 23.49
CA ALA A 190 36.08 -8.40 23.70
C ALA A 190 36.91 -8.00 24.92
N GLN A 191 36.83 -8.78 26.02
CA GLN A 191 37.66 -8.59 27.21
C GLN A 191 39.14 -8.80 26.91
N GLU A 192 39.49 -9.84 26.16
CA GLU A 192 40.87 -10.08 25.70
C GLU A 192 41.41 -8.90 24.90
N LEU A 193 40.64 -8.38 23.94
CA LEU A 193 41.02 -7.23 23.13
C LEU A 193 41.17 -5.95 23.98
N ALA A 194 40.40 -5.83 25.04
CA ALA A 194 40.47 -4.74 26.03
C ALA A 194 41.51 -4.97 27.14
N GLN A 195 42.26 -6.08 27.10
CA GLN A 195 43.24 -6.48 28.12
C GLN A 195 42.63 -6.63 29.53
N LEU A 196 41.40 -7.10 29.60
CA LEU A 196 40.67 -7.39 30.85
C LEU A 196 40.73 -8.88 31.18
N ALA A 197 40.52 -9.22 32.45
CA ALA A 197 40.38 -10.60 32.88
C ALA A 197 39.12 -11.24 32.25
N PRO A 198 39.20 -12.47 31.73
CA PRO A 198 38.06 -13.12 31.08
C PRO A 198 36.99 -13.49 32.11
N ASP A 199 35.78 -12.96 31.92
CA ASP A 199 34.57 -13.25 32.69
C ASP A 199 33.36 -13.34 31.74
N PRO A 200 32.89 -14.56 31.42
CA PRO A 200 31.75 -14.77 30.52
C PRO A 200 30.40 -14.34 31.13
N THR A 201 30.36 -14.06 32.43
CA THR A 201 29.16 -13.62 33.16
C THR A 201 29.12 -12.11 33.43
N ALA A 202 30.08 -11.37 32.85
CA ALA A 202 30.18 -9.94 33.05
C ALA A 202 28.84 -9.23 32.75
N PRO A 203 28.38 -8.34 33.65
CA PRO A 203 27.08 -7.68 33.49
C PRO A 203 27.06 -6.82 32.23
N LEU A 204 26.15 -7.14 31.31
CA LEU A 204 25.95 -6.38 30.08
C LEU A 204 25.18 -5.10 30.37
N LEU A 205 25.86 -3.97 30.26
CA LEU A 205 25.23 -2.67 30.34
C LEU A 205 25.06 -2.12 28.91
N LEU A 206 23.81 -2.03 28.45
CA LEU A 206 23.49 -1.37 27.19
C LEU A 206 23.74 0.13 27.33
N MET A 207 24.96 0.57 27.04
CA MET A 207 25.24 1.98 26.86
C MET A 207 24.56 2.43 25.57
N ARG A 208 23.48 3.21 25.69
CA ARG A 208 22.88 3.90 24.54
C ARG A 208 23.88 4.94 24.05
N GLY A 209 24.71 4.56 23.08
CA GLY A 209 25.80 5.38 22.56
C GLY A 209 25.30 6.76 22.14
N GLY A 210 25.83 7.79 22.79
CA GLY A 210 25.78 9.15 22.27
C GLY A 210 26.61 9.21 20.97
N ARG A 211 26.12 9.97 19.99
CA ARG A 211 26.82 10.19 18.71
C ARG A 211 28.13 10.95 18.94
N VAL A 212 29.19 10.25 19.31
CA VAL A 212 30.55 10.80 19.22
C VAL A 212 31.02 10.54 17.78
N PRO A 213 31.37 11.56 16.98
CA PRO A 213 31.96 11.35 15.67
C PRO A 213 33.29 10.62 15.83
N LEU A 214 33.51 9.55 15.07
CA LEU A 214 34.82 8.94 14.96
C LEU A 214 35.77 9.93 14.25
N PRO A 215 37.04 10.05 14.70
CA PRO A 215 38.03 10.93 14.10
C PRO A 215 38.38 10.55 12.65
#